data_AF-A0A2S2NAQ5-F1
#
_entry.id   AF-A0A2S2NAQ5-F1
#
_cell.length_a   1.000
_cell.length_b   1.000
_cell.length_c   1.000
_cell.angle_alpha   90.00
_cell.angle_beta   90.00
_cell.angle_gamma   90.00
#
_symmetry.space_group_name_H-M   'P 1'
#
loop_
_entity.id
_entity.type
_entity.pdbx_description
1 polymer ?
#
loop_
_entity_poly.entity_id
_entity_poly.type
_entity_poly.pdbx_seq_one_letter_code
_entity_poly.pdbx_strand_id
1 'polypeptide(L)'
;QRTQQHYFSELIKMLKIQSMISPPSLAQLAPYVDEKGSIRVGGRLRFSDASHDAKHPILLPRSSHLTELIIRHYHLSFLHGGSKLTLSMLRQKFWILSARAAVRRALFRAIRAHATRLSALNR
;
A
#
# COMPACT_ATOMS: atom_id res chain seq x y z
N GLN A 1 -3.54 2.31 11.46
CA GLN A 1 -2.53 2.89 12.37
C GLN A 1 -1.53 1.86 12.91
N ARG A 2 -1.92 0.76 13.59
CA ARG A 2 -0.98 -0.22 14.19
C ARG A 2 0.14 -0.71 13.25
N THR A 3 -0.19 -1.08 12.01
CA THR A 3 0.80 -1.49 11.01
C THR A 3 1.83 -0.40 10.74
N GLN A 4 1.43 0.86 10.63
CA GLN A 4 2.37 1.96 10.42
C GLN A 4 3.23 2.22 11.65
N GLN A 5 2.65 2.12 12.85
CA GLN A 5 3.40 2.25 14.11
C GLN A 5 4.54 1.23 14.21
N HIS A 6 4.29 0.00 13.77
CA HIS A 6 5.31 -1.05 13.78
C HIS A 6 6.37 -0.87 12.68
N TYR A 7 5.96 -0.69 11.43
CA TYR A 7 6.88 -0.69 10.28
C TYR A 7 7.55 0.67 10.00
N PHE A 8 6.98 1.76 10.51
CA PHE A 8 7.43 3.13 10.28
C PHE A 8 7.70 3.87 11.60
N SER A 9 8.11 3.14 12.65
CA SER A 9 8.39 3.71 13.97
C SER A 9 9.39 4.87 13.90
N GLU A 10 10.50 4.70 13.18
CA GLU A 10 11.51 5.74 13.01
C GLU A 10 10.98 6.94 12.23
N LEU A 11 10.23 6.72 11.15
CA LEU A 11 9.59 7.80 10.40
C LEU A 11 8.60 8.57 11.29
N ILE A 12 7.83 7.90 12.14
CA ILE A 12 6.92 8.54 13.08
C ILE A 12 7.69 9.41 14.08
N LYS A 13 8.83 8.92 14.60
CA LYS A 13 9.68 9.71 15.48
C LYS A 13 10.17 10.97 14.76
N MET A 14 10.72 10.83 13.56
CA MET A 14 11.22 11.95 12.74
C MET A 14 10.12 12.98 12.48
N LEU A 15 8.92 12.55 12.12
CA LEU A 15 7.77 13.43 11.88
C LEU A 15 7.32 14.17 13.15
N LYS A 16 7.37 13.52 14.32
CA LYS A 16 6.99 14.14 15.60
C LYS A 16 7.97 15.22 16.04
N ILE A 17 9.27 14.99 15.89
CA ILE A 17 10.32 15.94 16.30
C ILE A 17 10.68 16.93 15.18
N GLN A 18 9.98 16.86 14.03
CA GLN A 18 10.24 17.67 12.84
C GLN A 18 11.71 17.62 12.36
N SER A 19 12.33 16.44 12.48
CA SER A 19 13.71 16.25 12.01
C SER A 19 13.78 15.89 10.53
N MET A 20 14.99 15.91 9.98
CA MET A 20 15.25 15.46 8.62
C MET A 20 14.83 14.00 8.43
N ILE A 21 13.93 13.75 7.48
CA ILE A 21 13.47 12.40 7.15
C ILE A 21 14.56 11.67 6.37
N SER A 22 14.92 10.48 6.85
CA SER A 22 15.82 9.55 6.16
C SER A 22 15.19 8.17 6.03
N PRO A 23 15.51 7.41 4.96
CA PRO A 23 16.35 7.76 3.81
C PRO A 23 15.71 8.80 2.85
N PRO A 24 16.47 9.39 1.91
CA PRO A 24 15.96 10.36 0.93
C PRO A 24 14.77 9.85 0.12
N SER A 25 14.70 8.54 -0.14
CA SER A 25 13.58 7.90 -0.84
C SER A 25 12.26 8.00 -0.07
N LEU A 26 12.28 8.06 1.27
CA LEU A 26 11.10 8.38 2.07
C LEU A 26 10.84 9.89 2.13
N ALA A 27 11.88 10.71 2.23
CA ALA A 27 11.74 12.18 2.25
C ALA A 27 11.06 12.71 0.98
N GLN A 28 11.39 12.14 -0.19
CA GLN A 28 10.77 12.47 -1.48
C GLN A 28 9.26 12.19 -1.54
N LEU A 29 8.75 11.34 -0.63
CA LEU A 29 7.31 11.08 -0.52
C LEU A 29 6.58 12.20 0.23
N ALA A 30 7.32 13.19 0.77
CA ALA A 30 6.80 14.24 1.65
C ALA A 30 5.79 13.70 2.68
N PRO A 31 6.17 12.69 3.48
CA PRO A 31 5.24 12.02 4.36
C PRO A 31 4.78 12.95 5.48
N TYR A 32 3.53 12.80 5.91
CA TYR A 32 2.96 13.54 7.02
C TYR A 32 1.94 12.68 7.77
N VAL A 33 1.59 13.07 9.00
CA VAL A 33 0.53 12.42 9.78
C VAL A 33 -0.76 13.20 9.59
N ASP A 34 -1.83 12.53 9.17
CA ASP A 34 -3.15 13.15 9.01
C ASP A 34 -3.88 13.31 10.37
N GLU A 35 -5.03 13.99 10.35
CA GLU A 35 -5.89 14.18 11.53
C GLU A 35 -6.32 12.86 12.18
N LYS A 36 -6.33 11.77 11.40
CA LYS A 36 -6.65 10.41 11.84
C LYS A 36 -5.40 9.64 12.25
N GLY A 37 -4.27 10.29 12.52
CA GLY A 37 -3.04 9.66 13.00
C GLY A 37 -2.39 8.68 12.02
N SER A 38 -2.74 8.72 10.73
CA SER A 38 -2.19 7.84 9.69
C SER A 38 -1.11 8.56 8.89
N ILE A 39 -0.02 7.84 8.57
CA ILE A 39 1.02 8.40 7.70
C ILE A 39 0.51 8.40 6.26
N ARG A 40 0.52 9.56 5.62
CA ARG A 40 0.15 9.76 4.22
C ARG A 40 1.33 10.31 3.41
N VAL A 41 1.25 10.14 2.10
CA VAL A 41 2.21 10.67 1.12
C VAL A 41 1.72 12.03 0.62
N GLY A 42 2.63 12.99 0.45
CA GLY A 42 2.34 14.34 -0.01
C GLY A 42 2.93 14.68 -1.39
N GLY A 43 2.93 15.97 -1.71
CA GLY A 43 3.72 16.56 -2.79
C GLY A 43 3.08 16.50 -4.17
N ARG A 44 3.20 15.38 -4.88
CA ARG A 44 3.13 15.32 -6.35
C ARG A 44 1.77 15.70 -6.95
N LEU A 45 0.68 15.43 -6.23
CA LEU A 45 -0.69 15.63 -6.72
C LEU A 45 -1.44 16.73 -5.95
N ARG A 46 -0.73 17.56 -5.18
CA ARG A 46 -1.39 18.54 -4.29
C ARG A 46 -2.32 19.52 -5.02
N PHE A 47 -2.07 19.77 -6.30
CA PHE A 47 -2.82 20.71 -7.14
C PHE A 47 -3.72 20.04 -8.19
N SER A 48 -3.96 18.73 -8.10
CA SER A 48 -4.88 18.06 -9.02
C SER A 48 -6.33 18.08 -8.51
N ASP A 49 -7.28 17.87 -9.42
CA ASP A 49 -8.70 17.67 -9.12
C ASP A 49 -9.01 16.24 -8.63
N ALA A 50 -7.97 15.45 -8.32
CA ALA A 50 -8.16 14.11 -7.79
C ALA A 50 -8.75 14.15 -6.37
N SER A 51 -9.37 13.04 -5.96
CA SER A 51 -9.88 12.89 -4.59
C SER A 51 -8.76 13.04 -3.56
N HIS A 52 -9.11 13.43 -2.33
CA HIS A 52 -8.13 13.58 -1.25
C HIS A 52 -7.28 12.31 -1.05
N ASP A 53 -7.89 11.13 -1.05
CA ASP A 53 -7.18 9.86 -0.88
C ASP A 53 -6.24 9.53 -2.05
N ALA A 54 -6.56 9.95 -3.27
CA ALA A 54 -5.68 9.78 -4.42
C ALA A 54 -4.53 10.80 -4.40
N LYS A 55 -4.77 12.01 -3.91
CA LYS A 55 -3.73 13.05 -3.72
C LYS A 55 -2.78 12.72 -2.57
N HIS A 56 -3.34 12.19 -1.50
CA HIS A 56 -2.66 11.92 -0.24
C HIS A 56 -2.86 10.47 0.21
N PRO A 57 -2.34 9.50 -0.56
CA PRO A 57 -2.57 8.10 -0.27
C PRO A 57 -1.91 7.66 1.04
N ILE A 58 -2.54 6.72 1.72
CA ILE A 58 -2.05 6.14 2.98
C ILE A 58 -0.80 5.31 2.69
N LEU A 59 0.29 5.60 3.40
CA LEU A 59 1.56 4.90 3.24
C LEU A 59 1.48 3.49 3.84
N LEU A 60 1.73 2.46 3.05
CA LEU A 60 1.71 1.07 3.49
C LEU A 60 3.06 0.38 3.31
N PRO A 61 3.51 -0.40 4.31
CA PRO A 61 4.74 -1.17 4.17
C PRO A 61 4.53 -2.32 3.18
N ARG A 62 5.57 -2.63 2.41
CA ARG A 62 5.57 -3.67 1.37
C ARG A 62 5.20 -5.07 1.88
N SER A 63 5.63 -5.40 3.09
CA SER A 63 5.74 -6.78 3.59
C SER A 63 4.81 -7.08 4.77
N SER A 64 3.84 -6.21 5.06
CA SER A 64 2.87 -6.48 6.13
C SER A 64 1.74 -7.38 5.67
N HIS A 65 1.20 -8.16 6.60
CA HIS A 65 0.02 -8.99 6.36
C HIS A 65 -1.20 -8.14 5.93
N LEU A 66 -1.40 -6.96 6.55
CA LEU A 66 -2.46 -6.03 6.17
C LEU A 66 -2.34 -5.61 4.70
N THR A 67 -1.13 -5.28 4.24
CA THR A 67 -0.90 -4.91 2.84
C THR A 67 -1.26 -6.06 1.89
N GLU A 68 -0.91 -7.29 2.24
CA GLU A 68 -1.28 -8.47 1.45
C GLU A 68 -2.80 -8.68 1.38
N LEU A 69 -3.50 -8.56 2.51
CA LEU A 69 -4.96 -8.65 2.57
C LEU A 69 -5.63 -7.57 1.72
N ILE A 70 -5.14 -6.33 1.78
CA ILE A 70 -5.66 -5.22 0.96
C ILE A 70 -5.46 -5.52 -0.53
N ILE A 71 -4.25 -5.93 -0.93
CA ILE A 71 -3.99 -6.28 -2.33
C ILE A 71 -4.91 -7.42 -2.80
N ARG A 72 -5.07 -8.46 -1.98
CA ARG A 72 -5.93 -9.61 -2.30
C ARG A 72 -7.39 -9.18 -2.42
N HIS A 73 -7.88 -8.36 -1.50
CA HIS A 73 -9.24 -7.82 -1.57
C HIS A 73 -9.47 -7.10 -2.90
N TYR A 74 -8.59 -6.16 -3.28
CA TYR A 74 -8.71 -5.46 -4.56
C TYR A 74 -8.62 -6.42 -5.75
N HIS A 75 -7.70 -7.39 -5.75
CA HIS A 75 -7.60 -8.37 -6.83
C HIS A 75 -8.91 -9.17 -7.01
N LEU A 76 -9.56 -9.57 -5.92
CA LEU A 76 -10.83 -10.31 -5.96
C LEU A 76 -12.01 -9.42 -6.36
N SER A 77 -12.11 -8.21 -5.82
CA SER A 77 -13.19 -7.26 -6.10
C SER A 77 -13.25 -6.82 -7.56
N PHE A 78 -12.12 -6.87 -8.28
CA PHE A 78 -12.03 -6.52 -9.71
C PHE A 78 -11.88 -7.76 -10.60
N LEU A 79 -12.60 -8.85 -10.26
CA LEU A 79 -12.74 -10.08 -11.06
C LEU A 79 -11.40 -10.69 -11.48
N HIS A 80 -10.45 -10.78 -10.55
CA HIS A 80 -9.10 -11.27 -10.83
C HIS A 80 -8.32 -10.45 -11.87
N GLY A 81 -8.69 -9.19 -12.03
CA GLY A 81 -7.98 -8.25 -12.88
C GLY A 81 -6.47 -8.29 -12.63
N GLY A 82 -5.71 -8.29 -13.71
CA GLY A 82 -4.26 -8.45 -13.66
C GLY A 82 -3.56 -7.37 -12.81
N SER A 83 -2.24 -7.51 -12.67
CA SER A 83 -1.41 -6.66 -11.81
C SER A 83 -1.56 -5.15 -12.08
N LYS A 84 -1.74 -4.76 -13.35
CA LYS A 84 -1.92 -3.35 -13.75
C LYS A 84 -3.22 -2.76 -13.20
N LEU A 85 -4.35 -3.46 -13.37
CA LEU A 85 -5.65 -3.00 -12.87
C LEU A 85 -5.63 -2.91 -11.35
N THR A 86 -5.16 -3.98 -10.69
CA THR A 86 -5.05 -4.02 -9.22
C THR A 86 -4.21 -2.86 -8.70
N LEU A 87 -3.07 -2.58 -9.33
CA LEU A 87 -2.19 -1.47 -8.96
C LEU A 87 -2.86 -0.09 -9.16
N SER A 88 -3.60 0.08 -10.26
CA SER A 88 -4.33 1.32 -10.54
C SER A 88 -5.36 1.62 -9.46
N MET A 89 -6.16 0.61 -9.09
CA MET A 89 -7.19 0.74 -8.06
C MET A 89 -6.60 0.98 -6.67
N LEU A 90 -5.49 0.30 -6.32
CA LEU A 90 -4.80 0.54 -5.05
C LEU A 90 -4.29 1.98 -4.93
N ARG A 91 -3.76 2.57 -6.02
CA ARG A 91 -3.19 3.93 -6.03
C ARG A 91 -4.21 5.03 -5.76
N GLN A 92 -5.50 4.74 -5.90
CA GLN A 92 -6.56 5.69 -5.54
C GLN A 92 -6.63 5.96 -4.02
N LYS A 93 -5.98 5.12 -3.19
CA LYS A 93 -6.07 5.23 -1.73
C LYS A 93 -4.77 4.91 -0.98
N PHE A 94 -3.89 4.11 -1.57
CA PHE A 94 -2.73 3.55 -0.88
C PHE A 94 -1.43 3.75 -1.66
N TRP A 95 -0.39 4.13 -0.93
CA TRP A 95 0.98 4.15 -1.41
C TRP A 95 1.74 2.99 -0.79
N ILE A 96 1.74 1.85 -1.48
CA ILE A 96 2.48 0.67 -1.02
C ILE A 96 3.94 0.80 -1.43
N LEU A 97 4.86 0.69 -0.45
CA LEU A 97 6.29 0.67 -0.76
C LEU A 97 6.60 -0.48 -1.73
N SER A 98 7.26 -0.15 -2.83
CA SER A 98 7.54 -1.09 -3.93
C SER A 98 6.28 -1.83 -4.42
N ALA A 99 5.15 -1.12 -4.54
CA ALA A 99 3.81 -1.65 -4.84
C ALA A 99 3.78 -2.73 -5.93
N ARG A 100 4.44 -2.49 -7.08
CA ARG A 100 4.46 -3.44 -8.22
C ARG A 100 4.86 -4.85 -7.79
N ALA A 101 5.94 -4.96 -7.03
CA ALA A 101 6.42 -6.27 -6.62
C ALA A 101 5.66 -6.83 -5.40
N ALA A 102 4.97 -6.00 -4.60
CA ALA A 102 4.03 -6.48 -3.60
C ALA A 102 2.80 -7.11 -4.28
N VAL A 103 2.21 -6.41 -5.26
CA VAL A 103 1.07 -6.86 -6.05
C VAL A 103 1.38 -8.16 -6.79
N ARG A 104 2.51 -8.22 -7.50
CA ARG A 104 2.92 -9.43 -8.23
C ARG A 104 3.00 -10.67 -7.33
N ARG A 105 3.55 -10.53 -6.12
CA ARG A 105 3.66 -11.64 -5.17
C ARG A 105 2.30 -12.09 -4.64
N ALA A 106 1.43 -11.14 -4.28
CA ALA A 106 0.10 -11.46 -3.76
C ALA A 106 -0.76 -12.17 -4.82
N LEU A 107 -0.76 -11.69 -6.06
CA LEU A 107 -1.47 -12.31 -7.17
C LEU A 107 -0.95 -13.72 -7.45
N PHE A 108 0.37 -13.90 -7.46
CA PHE A 108 0.98 -15.22 -7.65
C PHE A 108 0.58 -16.23 -6.56
N ARG A 109 0.54 -15.79 -5.30
CA ARG A 109 0.04 -16.62 -4.18
C ARG A 109 -1.45 -16.96 -4.34
N ALA A 110 -2.27 -16.00 -4.77
CA ALA A 110 -3.70 -16.22 -4.99
C ALA A 110 -3.97 -17.25 -6.09
N ILE A 111 -3.24 -17.18 -7.21
CA ILE A 111 -3.33 -18.14 -8.31
C ILE A 111 -2.93 -19.55 -7.85
N ARG A 112 -1.78 -19.67 -7.15
CA ARG A 112 -1.34 -20.96 -6.60
C ARG A 112 -2.37 -21.56 -5.64
N ALA A 113 -2.90 -20.76 -4.72
CA ALA A 113 -3.90 -21.22 -3.77
C ALA A 113 -5.19 -21.70 -4.47
N HIS A 114 -5.61 -21.02 -5.54
CA HIS A 114 -6.76 -21.44 -6.35
C HIS A 114 -6.49 -22.78 -7.06
N ALA A 115 -5.32 -22.94 -7.67
CA ALA A 115 -4.91 -24.18 -8.34
C ALA A 115 -4.88 -25.38 -7.38
N THR A 116 -4.29 -25.21 -6.19
CA THR A 116 -4.26 -26.26 -5.16
C THR A 116 -5.67 -26.65 -4.70
N ARG A 117 -6.56 -25.68 -4.53
CA ARG A 117 -7.95 -25.95 -4.15
C ARG A 117 -8.70 -26.77 -5.21
N LEU A 118 -8.52 -26.46 -6.49
CA LEU A 118 -9.12 -27.25 -7.58
C LEU A 118 -8.59 -28.68 -7.61
N SER A 119 -7.29 -28.87 -7.41
CA SER A 119 -6.70 -30.22 -7.33
C SER A 119 -7.17 -31.03 -6.12
N ALA A 120 -7.55 -30.38 -5.02
CA ALA A 120 -8.05 -31.03 -3.82
C ALA A 120 -9.56 -31.35 -3.90
N LEU A 121 -10.32 -30.64 -4.73
CA LEU A 121 -11.75 -30.91 -4.97
C LEU A 121 -11.98 -32.02 -6.00
N ASN A 122 -11.00 -32.28 -6.86
CA ASN A 122 -11.04 -33.33 -7.89
C ASN A 122 -10.44 -34.67 -7.41
N ARG A 123 -10.18 -34.82 -6.11
CA ARG A 123 -9.77 -36.07 -5.45
C ARG A 123 -10.86 -36.47 -4.48
#